data_AF-A0A6V7UQR1-F1
#
_entry.id   AF-A0A6V7UQR1-F1
#
_cell.length_a   1.000
_cell.length_b   1.000
_cell.length_c   1.000
_cell.angle_alpha   90.00
_cell.angle_beta   90.00
_cell.angle_gamma   90.00
#
_symmetry.space_group_name_H-M   'P 1'
#
loop_
_entity.id
_entity.type
_entity.pdbx_description
1 polymer ?
#
loop_
_entity_poly.entity_id
_entity_poly.type
_entity_poly.pdbx_seq_one_letter_code
_entity_poly.pdbx_strand_id
1 'polypeptide(L)'
;MYSNGKQNKKYQSVFRSNDVIGCGLKKSKGLIKKCLPGDDFRIFFTLNGAKLDYSCSIKDVDNLYLIVSIFGEDSKVAVNFGSKEFLFKK
;
A
#
# COMPACT_ATOMS: atom_id res chain seq x y z
N MET A 1 6.89 14.47 -2.75
CA MET A 1 7.16 13.69 -1.52
C MET A 1 8.64 13.42 -1.44
N TYR A 2 9.30 13.92 -0.40
CA TYR A 2 10.73 13.75 -0.20
C TYR A 2 11.04 12.36 0.36
N SER A 3 11.84 11.60 -0.38
CA SER A 3 12.46 10.35 0.06
C SER A 3 13.97 10.58 0.00
N ASN A 4 14.60 10.88 1.15
CA ASN A 4 16.03 10.84 1.49
C ASN A 4 17.08 10.75 0.36
N GLY A 5 16.97 11.56 -0.71
CA GLY A 5 17.88 11.54 -1.86
C GLY A 5 18.00 10.19 -2.60
N LYS A 6 17.24 9.16 -2.22
CA LYS A 6 17.26 7.85 -2.89
C LYS A 6 16.25 7.87 -4.02
N GLN A 7 16.73 7.64 -5.23
CA GLN A 7 15.91 7.52 -6.42
C GLN A 7 14.89 6.39 -6.21
N ASN A 8 13.60 6.72 -6.28
CA ASN A 8 12.55 5.69 -6.25
C ASN A 8 12.73 4.77 -7.46
N LYS A 9 12.88 3.47 -7.21
CA LYS A 9 12.86 2.47 -8.28
C LYS A 9 11.47 2.49 -8.91
N LYS A 10 11.40 2.51 -10.24
CA LYS A 10 10.13 2.42 -10.97
C LYS A 10 9.45 1.11 -10.57
N TYR A 11 8.36 1.23 -9.80
CA TYR A 11 7.59 0.10 -9.28
C TYR A 11 6.51 -0.34 -10.27
N GLN A 12 5.75 0.62 -10.84
CA GLN A 12 4.76 0.35 -11.87
C GLN A 12 4.53 1.56 -12.79
N SER A 13 3.79 1.36 -13.88
CA SER A 13 3.22 2.43 -14.70
C SER A 13 2.37 3.42 -13.88
N VAL A 14 2.29 4.65 -14.38
CA VAL A 14 1.46 5.72 -13.80
C VAL A 14 -0.02 5.34 -13.92
N PHE A 15 -0.79 5.56 -12.85
CA PHE A 15 -2.25 5.41 -12.85
C PHE A 15 -2.93 6.71 -13.33
N ARG A 16 -4.17 6.60 -13.78
CA ARG A 16 -4.93 7.69 -14.42
C ARG A 16 -6.28 7.89 -13.73
N SER A 17 -7.01 8.90 -14.16
CA SER A 17 -8.40 9.11 -13.77
C SER A 17 -9.22 7.83 -14.02
N ASN A 18 -10.10 7.51 -13.07
CA ASN A 18 -10.94 6.31 -13.02
C ASN A 18 -10.23 4.99 -12.67
N ASP A 19 -8.90 4.97 -12.55
CA ASP A 19 -8.23 3.79 -12.00
C ASP A 19 -8.59 3.58 -10.53
N VAL A 20 -8.78 2.31 -10.16
CA VAL A 20 -9.02 1.90 -8.78
C VAL A 20 -7.75 1.28 -8.22
N ILE A 21 -7.16 1.98 -7.26
CA ILE A 21 -5.97 1.52 -6.55
C ILE A 21 -6.37 0.86 -5.23
N GLY A 22 -5.94 -0.38 -5.03
CA GLY A 22 -6.04 -1.07 -3.74
C GLY A 22 -4.71 -1.05 -3.01
N CYS A 23 -4.74 -0.97 -1.68
CA CYS A 23 -3.58 -1.11 -0.81
C CYS A 23 -3.80 -2.29 0.12
N GLY A 24 -2.88 -3.26 0.10
CA GLY A 24 -2.98 -4.50 0.86
C GLY A 24 -1.76 -4.75 1.74
N LEU A 25 -2.01 -5.31 2.92
CA LEU A 25 -0.99 -5.72 3.88
C LEU A 25 -0.95 -7.24 3.99
N LYS A 26 0.26 -7.81 3.94
CA LYS A 26 0.48 -9.23 4.23
C LYS A 26 1.49 -9.37 5.35
N LYS A 27 1.07 -9.96 6.48
CA LYS A 27 1.98 -10.30 7.58
C LYS A 27 3.08 -11.25 7.08
N SER A 28 4.33 -10.88 7.30
CA SER A 28 5.48 -11.70 6.93
C SER A 28 5.52 -12.94 7.83
N LYS A 29 5.64 -14.12 7.22
CA LYS A 29 5.87 -15.37 7.94
C LYS A 29 7.36 -15.46 8.32
N GLY A 30 7.80 -14.63 9.27
CA GLY A 30 9.13 -14.70 9.86
C GLY A 30 9.11 -15.64 11.07
N LEU A 31 9.90 -16.71 11.00
CA LEU A 31 10.17 -17.63 12.11
C LEU A 31 10.95 -16.87 13.20
N ILE A 32 10.58 -17.09 14.47
CA ILE A 32 11.23 -16.57 15.70
C ILE A 32 10.87 -15.11 16.07
N LYS A 33 9.65 -14.92 16.62
CA LYS A 33 9.20 -13.69 17.31
C LYS A 33 9.26 -13.79 18.84
N LYS A 34 10.25 -14.47 19.43
CA LYS A 34 10.23 -14.68 20.88
C LYS A 34 10.68 -13.46 21.70
N CYS A 35 11.36 -12.47 21.10
CA CYS A 35 12.04 -11.43 21.88
C CYS A 35 11.88 -9.97 21.40
N LEU A 36 11.13 -9.68 20.34
CA LEU A 36 10.93 -8.31 19.85
C LEU A 36 9.43 -8.01 19.69
N PRO A 37 8.90 -6.93 20.28
CA PRO A 37 7.53 -6.46 20.03
C PRO A 37 7.41 -5.90 18.61
N GLY A 38 6.24 -6.06 17.99
CA GLY A 38 5.92 -5.51 16.67
C GLY A 38 5.65 -6.55 15.58
N ASP A 39 4.88 -6.15 14.57
CA ASP A 39 4.57 -6.97 13.40
C ASP A 39 5.34 -6.56 12.14
N ASP A 40 5.75 -7.58 11.35
CA ASP A 40 6.39 -7.39 10.06
C ASP A 40 5.34 -7.53 8.97
N PHE A 41 5.23 -6.54 8.10
CA PHE A 41 4.29 -6.53 6.99
C PHE A 41 4.99 -6.31 5.65
N ARG A 42 4.47 -6.94 4.60
CA ARG A 42 4.74 -6.58 3.22
C ARG A 42 3.54 -5.86 2.64
N ILE A 43 3.77 -4.70 2.06
CA ILE A 43 2.76 -3.93 1.35
C ILE A 43 2.73 -4.39 -0.10
N PHE A 44 1.53 -4.54 -0.64
CA PHE A 44 1.30 -4.68 -2.07
C PHE A 44 0.18 -3.73 -2.49
N PHE A 45 0.20 -3.34 -3.76
CA PHE A 45 -0.90 -2.56 -4.35
C PHE A 45 -1.66 -3.39 -5.36
N THR A 46 -2.85 -2.95 -5.73
CA THR A 46 -3.60 -3.48 -6.87
C THR A 46 -3.98 -2.34 -7.81
N LEU A 47 -4.03 -2.60 -9.10
CA LEU A 47 -4.57 -1.68 -10.10
C LEU A 47 -5.77 -2.36 -10.76
N ASN A 48 -6.95 -1.75 -10.65
CA ASN A 48 -8.20 -2.26 -11.23
C ASN A 48 -8.49 -3.72 -10.87
N GLY A 49 -8.22 -4.07 -9.61
CA GLY A 49 -8.42 -5.43 -9.07
C GLY A 49 -7.29 -6.42 -9.36
N ALA A 50 -6.34 -6.10 -10.24
CA ALA A 50 -5.17 -6.95 -10.48
C ALA A 50 -4.08 -6.64 -9.45
N LYS A 51 -3.61 -7.67 -8.74
CA LYS A 51 -2.52 -7.55 -7.78
C LYS A 51 -1.20 -7.20 -8.46
N LEU A 52 -0.51 -6.18 -7.94
CA LEU A 52 0.86 -5.84 -8.29
C LEU A 52 1.86 -6.55 -7.35
N ASP A 53 3.15 -6.42 -7.63
CA ASP A 53 4.21 -7.00 -6.81
C ASP A 53 4.27 -6.39 -5.39
N TYR A 54 5.09 -6.93 -4.50
CA TYR A 54 5.29 -6.26 -3.20
C TYR A 54 6.10 -4.98 -3.38
N SER A 55 5.63 -3.87 -2.81
CA SER A 55 6.28 -2.56 -2.92
C SER A 55 7.39 -2.39 -1.90
N CYS A 56 7.09 -2.64 -0.63
CA CYS A 56 8.04 -2.51 0.47
C CYS A 56 7.69 -3.44 1.63
N SER A 57 8.65 -3.58 2.56
CA SER A 57 8.44 -4.24 3.85
C SER A 57 8.57 -3.20 4.95
N ILE A 58 7.69 -3.27 5.94
CA ILE A 58 7.76 -2.49 7.17
C ILE A 58 7.91 -3.47 8.33
N LYS A 59 8.81 -3.16 9.27
CA LYS A 59 9.16 -4.01 10.40
C LYS A 59 8.87 -3.30 11.71
N ASP A 60 8.68 -4.09 12.76
CA ASP A 60 8.57 -3.61 14.15
C ASP A 60 7.52 -2.51 14.32
N VAL A 61 6.35 -2.69 13.69
CA VAL A 61 5.26 -1.71 13.73
C VAL A 61 4.14 -2.17 14.66
N ASP A 62 3.74 -1.28 15.56
CA ASP A 62 2.58 -1.47 16.45
C ASP A 62 1.26 -1.09 15.77
N ASN A 63 1.25 0.01 15.02
CA ASN A 63 0.04 0.57 14.39
C ASN A 63 0.32 1.08 12.97
N LEU A 64 -0.63 0.86 12.06
CA LEU A 64 -0.60 1.37 10.69
C LEU A 64 -1.85 2.18 10.40
N TYR A 65 -1.68 3.31 9.73
CA TYR A 65 -2.76 4.18 9.27
C TYR A 65 -2.75 4.27 7.74
N LEU A 66 -3.93 4.25 7.12
CA LEU A 66 -4.04 4.50 5.68
C LEU A 66 -3.95 6.01 5.43
N ILE A 67 -3.01 6.42 4.58
CA ILE A 67 -2.82 7.82 4.20
C ILE A 67 -3.02 7.95 2.70
N VAL A 68 -3.80 8.95 2.30
CA VAL A 68 -3.96 9.38 0.91
C VAL A 68 -3.54 10.84 0.83
N SER A 69 -2.61 11.14 -0.07
CA SER A 69 -2.15 12.51 -0.33
C SER A 69 -2.50 12.86 -1.78
N ILE A 70 -3.12 14.01 -1.95
CA ILE A 70 -3.61 14.51 -3.23
C ILE A 70 -2.82 15.77 -3.58
N PHE A 71 -2.42 15.89 -4.84
CA PHE A 71 -1.68 17.04 -5.35
C PHE A 71 -2.28 17.50 -6.67
N GLY A 72 -2.24 18.81 -6.92
CA GLY A 72 -2.81 19.45 -8.12
C GLY A 72 -4.21 20.00 -7.89
N GLU A 73 -4.53 21.07 -8.62
CA GLU A 73 -5.86 21.68 -8.65
C GLU A 73 -6.90 20.67 -9.17
N ASP A 74 -8.09 20.67 -8.59
CA ASP A 74 -9.23 19.80 -8.93
C ASP A 74 -9.08 18.29 -8.76
N SER A 75 -7.93 17.80 -8.29
CA SER A 75 -7.73 16.39 -7.99
C SER A 75 -8.69 15.89 -6.89
N LYS A 76 -9.45 14.84 -7.19
CA LYS A 76 -10.40 14.20 -6.27
C LYS A 76 -10.16 12.70 -6.21
N VAL A 77 -10.30 12.13 -5.02
CA VAL A 77 -10.25 10.69 -4.79
C VAL A 77 -11.43 10.27 -3.92
N ALA A 78 -12.01 9.12 -4.22
CA ALA A 78 -12.97 8.47 -3.34
C ALA A 78 -12.28 7.29 -2.65
N VAL A 79 -12.51 7.12 -1.35
CA VAL A 79 -11.91 6.04 -0.56
C VAL A 79 -13.00 5.03 -0.20
N ASN A 80 -12.69 3.74 -0.34
CA ASN A 80 -13.55 2.64 0.07
C ASN A 80 -12.87 1.86 1.21
N PHE A 81 -13.42 1.97 2.42
CA PHE A 81 -12.98 1.20 3.60
C PHE A 81 -13.84 -0.06 3.84
N GLY A 82 -14.51 -0.56 2.80
CA GLY A 82 -15.41 -1.73 2.87
C GLY A 82 -16.90 -1.39 2.80
N SER A 83 -17.26 -0.14 2.50
CA SER A 83 -18.66 0.26 2.27
C SER A 83 -19.21 -0.22 0.92
N LYS A 84 -18.32 -0.58 -0.01
CA LYS A 84 -18.62 -1.23 -1.28
C LYS A 84 -17.72 -2.44 -1.47
N GLU A 85 -18.14 -3.36 -2.32
CA GLU A 85 -17.32 -4.51 -2.68
C GLU A 85 -15.99 -4.09 -3.32
N PHE A 86 -14.89 -4.75 -2.95
CA PHE A 86 -13.58 -4.50 -3.55
C PHE A 86 -13.46 -5.15 -4.93
N LEU A 87 -12.77 -4.46 -5.85
CA LEU A 87 -12.39 -5.03 -7.15
C LEU A 87 -11.37 -6.18 -7.00
N PHE A 88 -10.45 -6.04 -6.04
CA PHE A 88 -9.52 -7.13 -5.73
C PHE A 88 -10.27 -8.26 -5.01
N LYS A 89 -10.19 -9.46 -5.57
CA LYS A 89 -10.69 -10.69 -4.95
C LYS A 89 -9.50 -11.48 -4.39
N LYS A 90 -9.61 -11.94 -3.14
CA LYS A 90 -8.54 -12.62 -2.40
C LYS A 90 -8.37 -14.06 -2.85
#